data_AF-A0A8T3WUV6-F1
#
_entry.id   AF-A0A8T3WUV6-F1
#
_cell.length_a   1.000
_cell.length_b   1.000
_cell.length_c   1.000
_cell.angle_alpha   90.00
_cell.angle_beta   90.00
_cell.angle_gamma   90.00
#
_symmetry.space_group_name_H-M   'P 1'
#
loop_
_entity.id
_entity.type
_entity.pdbx_description
1 polymer ?
#
loop_
_entity_poly.entity_id
_entity_poly.type
_entity_poly.pdbx_seq_one_letter_code
_entity_poly.pdbx_strand_id
1 'polypeptide(L)'
;MLSSVAPNLGDVVPFEDLPKGHKIIRYPIRNFNDAVIQKLVEESFNQRVVDNYIDQLLSCDALVYYETADKGLAIVIPAPGYGIPPHLKTFAVSPNEQEKGVGSDLLTAVRYDFKQFNLRSRKDRISPNEKYEHWIGKPKEFVSIDGITYNGYFENHSRLEKQLALEYMAKRPSACRRQ
;
A
#
# COMPACT_ATOMS: atom_id res chain seq x y z
N MET A 1 -5.74 -26.35 -4.91
CA MET A 1 -6.74 -25.28 -5.04
C MET A 1 -6.75 -24.51 -3.73
N LEU A 2 -6.09 -23.36 -3.65
CA LEU A 2 -6.27 -22.44 -2.52
C LEU A 2 -7.24 -21.38 -3.00
N SER A 3 -8.47 -21.45 -2.49
CA SER A 3 -9.45 -20.38 -2.62
C SER A 3 -8.82 -19.12 -2.04
N SER A 4 -8.43 -18.17 -2.89
CA SER A 4 -8.05 -16.82 -2.44
C SER A 4 -9.35 -16.13 -2.04
N VAL A 5 -9.83 -16.39 -0.83
CA VAL A 5 -10.93 -15.62 -0.26
C VAL A 5 -10.40 -14.20 -0.10
N ALA A 6 -10.96 -13.27 -0.86
CA ALA A 6 -10.62 -11.86 -0.70
C ALA A 6 -10.81 -11.47 0.78
N PRO A 7 -9.91 -10.67 1.37
CA PRO A 7 -10.02 -10.32 2.77
C PRO A 7 -11.37 -9.66 3.05
N ASN A 8 -12.01 -10.06 4.15
CA ASN A 8 -13.23 -9.40 4.59
C ASN A 8 -12.89 -7.94 4.96
N LEU A 9 -13.45 -7.00 4.18
CA LEU A 9 -13.18 -5.57 4.30
C LEU A 9 -13.83 -4.94 5.54
N GLY A 10 -14.62 -5.69 6.32
CA GLY A 10 -15.27 -5.22 7.54
C GLY A 10 -14.49 -5.43 8.83
N ASP A 11 -13.47 -6.28 8.81
CA ASP A 11 -12.90 -6.82 10.04
C ASP A 11 -11.60 -6.11 10.45
N VAL A 12 -11.44 -5.89 11.75
CA VAL A 12 -10.16 -5.55 12.37
C VAL A 12 -9.39 -6.84 12.60
N VAL A 13 -8.20 -6.95 12.02
CA VAL A 13 -7.43 -8.21 12.00
C VAL A 13 -6.02 -7.98 12.55
N PRO A 14 -5.65 -8.59 13.68
CA PRO A 14 -4.27 -8.58 14.16
C PRO A 14 -3.42 -9.57 13.36
N PHE A 15 -2.16 -9.21 13.15
CA PHE A 15 -1.12 -10.06 12.59
C PHE A 15 -0.08 -10.31 13.68
N GLU A 16 -0.05 -11.55 14.16
CA GLU A 16 0.90 -12.03 15.16
C GLU A 16 2.04 -12.81 14.48
N ASP A 17 3.14 -13.02 15.20
CA ASP A 17 4.30 -13.81 14.76
C ASP A 17 4.95 -13.36 13.44
N LEU A 18 4.96 -12.04 13.20
CA LEU A 18 5.65 -11.48 12.04
C LEU A 18 7.18 -11.59 12.15
N PRO A 19 7.92 -11.66 11.03
CA PRO A 19 9.34 -12.00 11.02
C PRO A 19 10.24 -11.10 11.89
N LYS A 20 9.86 -9.84 12.10
CA LYS A 20 10.62 -8.88 12.94
C LYS A 20 9.94 -8.60 14.28
N GLY A 21 8.84 -9.29 14.60
CA GLY A 21 8.15 -9.22 15.88
C GLY A 21 7.32 -7.96 16.09
N HIS A 22 7.09 -7.14 15.05
CA HIS A 22 6.23 -5.96 15.17
C HIS A 22 4.76 -6.38 15.21
N LYS A 23 3.96 -5.62 15.95
CA LYS A 23 2.53 -5.86 16.08
C LYS A 23 1.79 -5.04 15.03
N ILE A 24 1.29 -5.72 14.00
CA ILE A 24 0.53 -5.08 12.93
C ILE A 24 -0.95 -5.41 13.10
N ILE A 25 -1.81 -4.40 12.93
CA ILE A 25 -3.26 -4.59 12.90
C ILE A 25 -3.80 -3.96 11.62
N ARG A 26 -4.65 -4.69 10.90
CA ARG A 26 -5.39 -4.17 9.76
C ARG A 26 -6.75 -3.66 10.20
N TYR A 27 -7.10 -2.47 9.72
CA TYR A 27 -8.38 -1.81 9.93
C TYR A 27 -9.02 -1.50 8.59
N PRO A 28 -10.36 -1.60 8.47
CA PRO A 28 -11.10 -0.82 7.50
C PRO A 28 -10.85 0.68 7.77
N ILE A 29 -10.62 1.49 6.73
CA ILE A 29 -10.32 2.93 6.89
C ILE A 29 -11.33 3.66 7.76
N ARG A 30 -12.62 3.32 7.65
CA ARG A 30 -13.72 3.87 8.45
C ARG A 30 -13.62 3.63 9.96
N ASN A 31 -12.77 2.69 10.38
CA ASN A 31 -12.56 2.31 11.78
C ASN A 31 -11.17 2.73 12.27
N PHE A 32 -10.44 3.58 11.53
CA PHE A 32 -9.09 4.01 11.88
C PHE A 32 -9.03 5.50 12.22
N ASN A 33 -7.97 5.91 12.92
CA ASN A 33 -7.78 7.30 13.35
C ASN A 33 -7.09 8.13 12.26
N ASP A 34 -7.81 9.11 11.72
CA ASP A 34 -7.35 10.02 10.66
C ASP A 34 -6.10 10.81 11.04
N ALA A 35 -5.99 11.25 12.30
CA ALA A 35 -4.86 12.04 12.78
C ALA A 35 -3.55 11.23 12.76
N VAL A 36 -3.64 9.92 13.01
CA VAL A 36 -2.49 9.01 12.93
C VAL A 36 -2.03 8.85 11.48
N ILE A 37 -2.98 8.73 10.54
CA ILE A 37 -2.66 8.66 9.11
C ILE A 37 -1.93 9.93 8.68
N GLN A 38 -2.50 11.11 8.99
CA GLN A 38 -1.91 12.39 8.64
C GLN A 38 -0.49 12.49 9.19
N LYS A 39 -0.31 12.31 10.51
CA LYS A 39 1.00 12.37 11.16
C LYS A 39 2.04 11.48 10.47
N LEU A 40 1.76 10.18 10.31
CA LEU A 40 2.74 9.23 9.79
C LEU A 40 3.08 9.47 8.31
N VAL A 41 2.09 9.85 7.51
CA VAL A 41 2.31 10.17 6.10
C VAL A 41 3.13 11.46 5.98
N GLU A 42 2.80 12.48 6.75
CA GLU A 42 3.54 13.75 6.72
C GLU A 42 4.98 13.61 7.20
N GLU A 43 5.20 12.91 8.31
CA GLU A 43 6.53 12.63 8.86
C GLU A 43 7.38 11.78 7.90
N SER A 44 6.78 10.73 7.30
CA SER A 44 7.52 9.80 6.44
C SER A 44 7.91 10.42 5.10
N PHE A 45 7.01 11.22 4.51
CA PHE A 45 7.26 11.86 3.21
C PHE A 45 7.82 13.27 3.31
N ASN A 46 7.89 13.84 4.52
CA ASN A 46 8.23 15.24 4.77
C ASN A 46 7.39 16.22 3.93
N GLN A 47 6.07 15.96 3.87
CA GLN A 47 5.13 16.70 3.03
C GLN A 47 3.76 16.72 3.65
N ARG A 48 3.03 17.84 3.53
CA ARG A 48 1.64 17.89 3.96
C ARG A 48 0.76 16.96 3.16
N VAL A 49 -0.16 16.31 3.86
CA VAL A 49 -1.24 15.55 3.25
C VAL A 49 -2.25 16.54 2.67
N VAL A 50 -2.79 16.22 1.49
CA VAL A 50 -3.83 17.06 0.87
C VAL A 50 -5.14 16.98 1.65
N ASP A 51 -5.88 18.07 1.76
CA ASP A 51 -7.02 18.20 2.68
C ASP A 51 -8.09 17.11 2.52
N ASN A 52 -8.33 16.62 1.29
CA ASN A 52 -9.33 15.59 1.01
C ASN A 52 -8.79 14.15 1.05
N TYR A 53 -7.53 13.94 1.44
CA TYR A 53 -6.89 12.63 1.34
C TYR A 53 -7.63 11.52 2.09
N ILE A 54 -8.15 11.80 3.29
CA ILE A 54 -8.89 10.81 4.09
C ILE A 54 -10.23 10.49 3.43
N ASP A 55 -10.98 11.50 2.99
CA ASP A 55 -12.24 11.32 2.26
C ASP A 55 -12.05 10.45 1.01
N GLN A 56 -10.92 10.62 0.34
CA GLN A 56 -10.54 9.75 -0.78
C GLN A 56 -10.41 8.30 -0.33
N LEU A 57 -9.65 8.03 0.73
CA LEU A 57 -9.47 6.67 1.24
C LEU A 57 -10.80 6.02 1.66
N LEU A 58 -11.67 6.78 2.33
CA LEU A 58 -13.03 6.35 2.71
C LEU A 58 -13.85 5.96 1.47
N SER A 59 -13.81 6.76 0.41
CA SER A 59 -14.56 6.49 -0.83
C SER A 59 -14.08 5.25 -1.60
N CYS A 60 -12.87 4.75 -1.31
CA CYS A 60 -12.29 3.58 -1.96
C CYS A 60 -12.30 2.32 -1.07
N ASP A 61 -12.99 2.34 0.08
CA ASP A 61 -12.99 1.25 1.08
C ASP A 61 -11.56 0.77 1.42
N ALA A 62 -10.64 1.71 1.64
CA ALA A 62 -9.24 1.39 1.88
C ALA A 62 -9.05 0.54 3.16
N LEU A 63 -8.00 -0.27 3.17
CA LEU A 63 -7.51 -1.00 4.33
C LEU A 63 -6.22 -0.35 4.83
N VAL A 64 -6.13 -0.15 6.15
CA VAL A 64 -4.98 0.41 6.83
C VAL A 64 -4.31 -0.69 7.63
N TYR A 65 -3.08 -1.04 7.29
CA TYR A 65 -2.20 -1.89 8.07
C TYR A 65 -1.34 -0.98 8.92
N TYR A 66 -1.44 -1.10 10.24
CA TYR A 66 -0.87 -0.15 11.18
C TYR A 66 -0.02 -0.88 12.21
N GLU A 67 1.18 -0.36 12.46
CA GLU A 67 2.02 -0.81 13.58
C GLU A 67 1.58 -0.09 14.85
N THR A 68 1.26 -0.86 15.90
CA THR A 68 0.52 -0.38 17.10
C THR A 68 1.18 0.75 17.92
N ALA A 69 2.44 1.11 17.66
CA ALA A 69 3.19 2.15 18.36
C ALA A 69 3.50 3.38 17.48
N ASP A 70 2.63 3.70 16.51
CA ASP A 70 2.80 4.82 15.58
C ASP A 70 4.15 4.77 14.85
N LYS A 71 4.63 3.57 14.48
CA LYS A 71 5.93 3.42 13.80
C LYS A 71 5.81 3.41 12.29
N GLY A 72 4.64 3.05 11.77
CA GLY A 72 4.39 3.02 10.34
C GLY A 72 3.01 2.50 10.00
N LEU A 73 2.66 2.70 8.74
CA LEU A 73 1.43 2.19 8.15
C LEU A 73 1.59 1.86 6.67
N ALA A 74 0.74 0.97 6.19
CA ALA A 74 0.52 0.70 4.78
C ALA A 74 -0.97 0.83 4.48
N ILE A 75 -1.33 1.53 3.40
CA ILE A 75 -2.71 1.75 2.99
C ILE A 75 -2.92 1.09 1.65
N VAL A 76 -3.84 0.13 1.60
CA VAL A 76 -4.19 -0.62 0.41
C VAL A 76 -5.59 -0.24 -0.02
N ILE A 77 -5.75 0.17 -1.27
CA ILE A 77 -7.05 0.34 -1.91
C ILE A 77 -7.38 -0.99 -2.61
N PRO A 78 -8.41 -1.73 -2.15
CA PRO A 78 -8.87 -2.93 -2.83
C PRO A 78 -9.27 -2.64 -4.28
N ALA A 79 -9.16 -3.64 -5.15
CA ALA A 79 -9.66 -3.56 -6.51
C ALA A 79 -10.94 -4.42 -6.64
N PRO A 80 -12.05 -3.87 -7.16
CA PRO A 80 -13.28 -4.62 -7.32
C PRO A 80 -13.18 -5.54 -8.55
N GLY A 81 -13.04 -6.84 -8.31
CA GLY A 81 -13.29 -7.90 -9.28
C GLY A 81 -12.29 -8.07 -10.43
N TYR A 82 -12.44 -9.21 -11.13
CA TYR A 82 -11.77 -9.65 -12.37
C TYR A 82 -10.26 -9.36 -12.51
N GLY A 83 -9.44 -10.03 -11.69
CA GLY A 83 -7.98 -10.12 -11.91
C GLY A 83 -7.22 -8.80 -11.76
N ILE A 84 -7.88 -7.74 -11.27
CA ILE A 84 -7.22 -6.48 -11.00
C ILE A 84 -6.55 -6.57 -9.63
N PRO A 85 -5.22 -6.41 -9.53
CA PRO A 85 -4.55 -6.43 -8.24
C PRO A 85 -4.90 -5.17 -7.42
N PRO A 86 -5.02 -5.31 -6.09
CA PRO A 86 -5.16 -4.18 -5.18
C PRO A 86 -3.98 -3.22 -5.31
N HIS A 87 -4.19 -1.96 -4.89
CA HIS A 87 -3.16 -0.93 -4.97
C HIS A 87 -2.66 -0.55 -3.59
N LEU A 88 -1.37 -0.76 -3.34
CA LEU A 88 -0.68 -0.16 -2.20
C LEU A 88 -0.51 1.33 -2.49
N LYS A 89 -1.45 2.13 -1.96
CA LYS A 89 -1.56 3.57 -2.16
C LYS A 89 -0.49 4.32 -1.38
N THR A 90 -0.27 3.91 -0.14
CA THR A 90 0.63 4.61 0.79
C THR A 90 1.40 3.59 1.59
N PHE A 91 2.68 3.84 1.74
CA PHE A 91 3.57 3.04 2.54
C PHE A 91 4.50 3.99 3.29
N ALA A 92 4.23 4.18 4.58
CA ALA A 92 4.87 5.18 5.41
C ALA A 92 5.50 4.49 6.62
N VAL A 93 6.78 4.76 6.84
CA VAL A 93 7.52 4.35 8.03
C VAL A 93 8.11 5.60 8.65
N SER A 94 7.94 5.76 9.96
CA SER A 94 8.52 6.88 10.68
C SER A 94 10.04 6.93 10.42
N PRO A 95 10.63 8.12 10.18
CA PRO A 95 12.07 8.23 9.90
C PRO A 95 12.95 7.56 10.97
N ASN A 96 12.55 7.62 12.24
CA ASN A 96 13.29 7.01 13.35
C ASN A 96 13.17 5.48 13.41
N GLU A 97 12.25 4.89 12.65
CA GLU A 97 11.96 3.45 12.64
C GLU A 97 12.40 2.77 11.35
N GLN A 98 13.05 3.53 10.46
CA GLN A 98 13.75 3.02 9.31
C GLN A 98 14.86 2.04 9.75
N GLU A 99 15.03 0.95 9.00
CA GLU A 99 16.02 -0.12 9.20
C GLU A 99 15.75 -1.04 10.40
N LYS A 100 14.69 -0.76 11.18
CA LYS A 100 14.26 -1.59 12.32
C LYS A 100 13.27 -2.70 11.96
N GLY A 101 13.02 -2.91 10.66
CA GLY A 101 12.15 -3.98 10.18
C GLY A 101 10.64 -3.69 10.19
N VAL A 102 10.19 -2.49 10.62
CA VAL A 102 8.76 -2.11 10.63
C VAL A 102 8.13 -2.23 9.24
N GLY A 103 8.81 -1.70 8.21
CA GLY A 103 8.34 -1.82 6.82
C GLY A 103 8.25 -3.27 6.34
N SER A 104 9.19 -4.13 6.76
CA SER A 104 9.18 -5.55 6.38
C SER A 104 7.94 -6.26 6.93
N ASP A 105 7.60 -6.02 8.20
CA ASP A 105 6.45 -6.64 8.85
C ASP A 105 5.12 -6.07 8.34
N LEU A 106 5.03 -4.76 8.11
CA LEU A 106 3.88 -4.14 7.43
C LEU A 106 3.61 -4.78 6.07
N LEU A 107 4.66 -4.96 5.26
CA LEU A 107 4.52 -5.56 3.95
C LEU A 107 4.17 -7.05 4.03
N THR A 108 4.71 -7.75 5.02
CA THR A 108 4.38 -9.16 5.26
C THR A 108 2.91 -9.31 5.59
N ALA A 109 2.36 -8.42 6.43
CA ALA A 109 0.92 -8.37 6.71
C ALA A 109 0.09 -8.09 5.45
N VAL A 110 0.49 -7.11 4.63
CA VAL A 110 -0.16 -6.84 3.32
C VAL A 110 -0.14 -8.07 2.42
N ARG A 111 0.99 -8.80 2.35
CA ARG A 111 1.16 -10.03 1.54
C ARG A 111 0.41 -11.24 2.06
N TYR A 112 0.06 -11.23 3.35
CA TYR A 112 -0.79 -12.27 3.92
C TYR A 112 -2.16 -12.22 3.25
N ASP A 113 -2.74 -11.02 3.16
CA ASP A 113 -4.05 -10.78 2.55
C ASP A 113 -4.01 -10.73 1.03
N PHE A 114 -2.95 -10.15 0.47
CA PHE A 114 -2.83 -9.87 -0.95
C PHE A 114 -1.53 -10.44 -1.50
N LYS A 115 -1.60 -11.63 -2.11
CA LYS A 115 -0.46 -12.22 -2.82
C LYS A 115 0.05 -11.28 -3.93
N GLN A 116 -0.86 -10.53 -4.54
CA GLN A 116 -0.58 -9.62 -5.63
C GLN A 116 -1.07 -8.22 -5.30
N PHE A 117 -0.25 -7.22 -5.59
CA PHE A 117 -0.63 -5.81 -5.54
C PHE A 117 0.26 -5.00 -6.49
N ASN A 118 -0.22 -3.82 -6.87
CA ASN A 118 0.56 -2.80 -7.55
C ASN A 118 0.84 -1.63 -6.60
N LEU A 119 1.84 -0.82 -6.92
CA LEU A 119 2.14 0.42 -6.19
C LEU A 119 2.70 1.48 -7.12
N ARG A 120 2.74 2.73 -6.65
CA ARG A 120 3.31 3.87 -7.38
C ARG A 120 4.53 4.42 -6.62
N SER A 121 5.63 4.71 -7.32
CA SER A 121 6.78 5.43 -6.75
C SER A 121 7.25 6.58 -7.66
N ARG A 122 7.80 7.65 -7.05
CA ARG A 122 8.42 8.77 -7.76
C ARG A 122 9.93 8.53 -7.97
N LYS A 123 10.45 8.91 -9.13
CA LYS A 123 11.87 8.72 -9.53
C LYS A 123 12.89 9.52 -8.69
N ASP A 124 12.47 10.68 -8.22
CA ASP A 124 13.29 11.73 -7.63
C ASP A 124 13.57 11.53 -6.14
N ARG A 125 12.85 10.62 -5.48
CA ARG A 125 12.97 10.45 -4.03
C ARG A 125 14.06 9.49 -3.61
N ILE A 126 14.30 8.40 -4.35
CA ILE A 126 15.46 7.49 -4.31
C ILE A 126 15.40 6.66 -5.61
N SER A 127 16.51 6.09 -6.11
CA SER A 127 16.45 5.09 -7.18
C SER A 127 15.41 4.02 -6.81
N PRO A 128 14.33 3.84 -7.59
CA PRO A 128 13.23 2.94 -7.20
C PRO A 128 13.69 1.50 -6.98
N ASN A 129 14.84 1.09 -7.52
CA ASN A 129 15.35 -0.25 -7.36
C ASN A 129 16.08 -0.45 -6.02
N GLU A 130 17.01 0.43 -5.61
CA GLU A 130 17.90 0.13 -4.47
C GLU A 130 17.19 0.12 -3.11
N LYS A 131 16.22 1.02 -2.88
CA LYS A 131 15.43 1.00 -1.63
C LYS A 131 14.20 0.11 -1.69
N TYR A 132 13.62 -0.17 -2.86
CA TYR A 132 12.51 -1.14 -2.92
C TYR A 132 13.02 -2.57 -2.79
N GLU A 133 14.11 -2.93 -3.49
CA GLU A 133 14.66 -4.29 -3.44
C GLU A 133 15.02 -4.72 -2.02
N HIS A 134 15.56 -3.79 -1.23
CA HIS A 134 15.99 -4.08 0.14
C HIS A 134 14.84 -4.15 1.17
N TRP A 135 13.69 -3.48 0.93
CA TRP A 135 12.64 -3.30 1.95
C TRP A 135 11.28 -3.87 1.55
N ILE A 136 10.95 -3.76 0.26
CA ILE A 136 9.66 -4.15 -0.32
C ILE A 136 9.81 -5.44 -1.15
N GLY A 137 11.06 -5.86 -1.40
CA GLY A 137 11.40 -6.89 -2.37
C GLY A 137 11.41 -6.32 -3.80
N LYS A 138 12.08 -7.03 -4.70
CA LYS A 138 12.20 -6.64 -6.11
C LYS A 138 10.85 -6.86 -6.82
N PRO A 139 10.13 -5.81 -7.25
CA PRO A 139 9.01 -6.04 -8.16
C PRO A 139 9.55 -6.63 -9.46
N LYS A 140 8.80 -7.58 -10.02
CA LYS A 140 9.17 -8.27 -11.26
C LYS A 140 9.19 -7.34 -12.46
N GLU A 141 8.36 -6.30 -12.44
CA GLU A 141 8.31 -5.30 -13.50
C GLU A 141 8.02 -3.92 -12.94
N PHE A 142 8.70 -2.91 -13.50
CA PHE A 142 8.43 -1.50 -13.30
C PHE A 142 7.96 -0.89 -14.62
N VAL A 143 6.72 -0.39 -14.65
CA VAL A 143 6.18 0.29 -15.83
C VAL A 143 6.16 1.80 -15.57
N SER A 144 6.88 2.56 -16.40
CA SER A 144 6.80 4.02 -16.42
C SER A 144 5.44 4.44 -16.98
N ILE A 145 4.69 5.27 -16.25
CA ILE A 145 3.40 5.80 -16.71
C ILE A 145 3.59 7.14 -17.44
N ASP A 146 4.39 8.04 -16.86
CA ASP A 146 4.55 9.42 -17.30
C ASP A 146 6.00 9.92 -17.19
N GLY A 147 6.97 9.00 -17.06
CA GLY A 147 8.41 9.31 -16.96
C GLY A 147 8.89 9.71 -15.55
N ILE A 148 7.97 10.06 -14.65
CA ILE A 148 8.27 10.38 -13.23
C ILE A 148 7.60 9.40 -12.26
N THR A 149 6.59 8.69 -12.73
CA THR A 149 5.79 7.71 -12.01
C THR A 149 6.07 6.30 -12.50
N TYR A 150 6.38 5.41 -11.57
CA TYR A 150 6.56 3.99 -11.85
C TYR A 150 5.54 3.15 -11.11
N ASN A 151 4.95 2.20 -11.83
CA ASN A 151 4.14 1.14 -11.23
C ASN A 151 4.97 -0.13 -11.03
N GLY A 152 5.09 -0.59 -9.79
CA GLY A 152 5.76 -1.86 -9.45
C GLY A 152 4.77 -3.02 -9.36
N TYR A 153 5.10 -4.17 -9.96
CA TYR A 153 4.32 -5.42 -9.92
C TYR A 153 5.10 -6.54 -9.23
N PHE A 154 4.56 -7.13 -8.16
CA PHE A 154 5.32 -8.04 -7.29
C PHE A 154 5.22 -9.55 -7.62
N GLU A 155 4.29 -9.95 -8.49
CA GLU A 155 4.13 -11.34 -8.95
C GLU A 155 3.89 -11.44 -10.46
N ASN A 156 3.72 -12.67 -10.99
CA ASN A 156 3.54 -13.04 -12.41
C ASN A 156 2.21 -12.51 -13.02
N HIS A 157 1.98 -11.20 -12.99
CA HIS A 157 0.83 -10.59 -13.63
C HIS A 157 0.95 -10.73 -15.15
N SER A 158 -0.13 -11.20 -15.78
CA SER A 158 -0.28 -11.21 -17.22
C SER A 158 -0.32 -9.79 -17.80
N ARG A 159 -0.04 -9.65 -19.09
CA ARG A 159 -0.10 -8.36 -19.79
C ARG A 159 -1.50 -7.73 -19.69
N LEU A 160 -2.56 -8.55 -19.76
CA LEU A 160 -3.94 -8.10 -19.64
C LEU A 160 -4.22 -7.57 -18.22
N GLU A 161 -3.80 -8.28 -17.17
CA GLU A 161 -4.00 -7.82 -15.78
C GLU A 161 -3.26 -6.51 -15.51
N LYS A 162 -2.05 -6.34 -16.06
CA LYS A 162 -1.31 -5.07 -15.99
C LYS A 162 -2.06 -3.94 -16.69
N GLN A 163 -2.59 -4.20 -17.88
CA GLN A 163 -3.37 -3.20 -18.63
C GLN A 163 -4.66 -2.85 -17.88
N LEU A 164 -5.41 -3.84 -17.39
CA LEU A 164 -6.63 -3.61 -16.60
C LEU A 164 -6.32 -2.86 -15.30
N ALA A 165 -5.20 -3.14 -14.65
CA ALA A 165 -4.74 -2.39 -13.49
C ALA A 165 -4.45 -0.92 -13.83
N LEU A 166 -3.73 -0.66 -14.92
CA LEU A 166 -3.46 0.69 -15.40
C LEU A 166 -4.75 1.43 -15.77
N GLU A 167 -5.67 0.78 -16.47
CA GLU A 167 -6.98 1.33 -16.81
C GLU A 167 -7.82 1.60 -15.58
N TYR A 168 -7.86 0.67 -14.62
CA TYR A 168 -8.54 0.86 -13.35
C TYR A 168 -7.96 2.03 -12.58
N MET A 169 -6.64 2.14 -12.49
CA MET A 169 -5.96 3.29 -11.88
C MET A 169 -6.31 4.61 -12.59
N ALA A 170 -6.42 4.59 -13.92
CA ALA A 170 -6.82 5.76 -14.71
C ALA A 170 -8.32 6.08 -14.65
N LYS A 171 -9.19 5.09 -14.34
CA LYS A 171 -10.67 5.16 -14.33
C LYS A 171 -11.28 5.14 -12.92
N ARG A 172 -10.48 5.05 -11.86
CA ARG A 172 -10.89 5.12 -10.44
C ARG A 172 -11.80 6.34 -10.13
N PRO A 173 -12.58 6.42 -9.06
CA PRO A 173 -13.23 7.70 -8.71
C PRO A 173 -12.19 8.84 -8.72
N SER A 174 -12.54 10.06 -9.10
CA SER A 174 -11.59 11.20 -9.08
C SER A 174 -10.89 11.33 -7.72
N ALA A 175 -11.64 11.03 -6.65
CA ALA A 175 -11.15 10.84 -5.30
C ALA A 175 -9.99 9.82 -5.20
N CYS A 176 -10.05 8.70 -5.90
CA CYS A 176 -8.98 7.69 -5.89
C CYS A 176 -7.89 7.92 -6.99
N ARG A 177 -8.01 8.92 -7.89
CA ARG A 177 -7.13 9.12 -9.08
C ARG A 177 -5.91 10.03 -8.88
N ARG A 178 -6.04 11.21 -8.27
CA ARG A 178 -5.00 12.28 -8.22
C ARG A 178 -5.32 13.21 -7.03
N GLN A 179 -4.34 13.75 -6.30
CA GLN A 179 -3.30 14.68 -6.79
C GLN A 179 -1.88 14.24 -6.43
#